data_AF-A0A952M3Z0-F1
#
_entry.id   AF-A0A952M3Z0-F1
#
_cell.length_a   1.000
_cell.length_b   1.000
_cell.length_c   1.000
_cell.angle_alpha   90.00
_cell.angle_beta   90.00
_cell.angle_gamma   90.00
#
_symmetry.space_group_name_H-M   'P 1'
#
loop_
_entity.id
_entity.type
_entity.pdbx_description
1 polymer ?
#
loop_
_entity_poly.entity_id
_entity_poly.type
_entity_poly.pdbx_seq_one_letter_code
_entity_poly.pdbx_strand_id
1 'polypeptide(L)'
;MLILLLSSVVHARTALVIGNSEYKTAPLTNPVNDATDIARALDSLDFEVTVLTNASRRSMRRAIRDYSEQLRRSGDVGLFYYAGHGMQIDGINYLIPVDAVMRNEFEIPDEAVAANSVLRALEEAGNDLNIVILDACRDNPFAKSYRSAATRGLARMDAPGGSIIAYATAPGDVALDGNGRNGVYTKHLLNNMEKPGMPIEQMFKKVRIGVIDESGGQQTPWEESSLRSDFYFLPAKIYEVDIPSQPESATELTSQRVEPISKPESAEVAAMTPQREAAISANLRKAKQAMLEDRLTTPVAANAVYFYRETLKLDPVNLDAHEGLQRITQRYIGLAEREIARNNPERAQQFVARGLDIQPTNIRLQDLRLQSEEMKILQVKSRQDKKPTTSLDSAPVTSAISTATEQTDLSTMQGSEDSNTTAVVRSSRMQEQKEAFKEDVEELTNSIKGLGNSIKGGFKGLFRKKSNPTNNN
;
A
#
# COMPACT_ATOMS: atom_id res chain seq x y z
N MET A 1 -52.30 15.16 15.57
CA MET A 1 -51.15 14.24 15.47
C MET A 1 -50.54 14.43 14.09
N LEU A 2 -49.56 15.32 13.98
CA LEU A 2 -48.89 15.64 12.73
C LEU A 2 -47.77 14.62 12.53
N ILE A 3 -47.95 13.68 11.60
CA ILE A 3 -46.90 12.74 11.20
C ILE A 3 -45.89 13.54 10.37
N LEU A 4 -44.77 13.92 10.99
CA LEU A 4 -43.59 14.36 10.25
C LEU A 4 -43.03 13.14 9.51
N LEU A 5 -43.32 13.06 8.21
CA LEU A 5 -42.52 12.26 7.28
C LEU A 5 -41.12 12.88 7.25
N LEU A 6 -40.18 12.31 8.02
CA LEU A 6 -38.77 12.49 7.74
C LEU A 6 -38.51 11.87 6.37
N SER A 7 -38.51 12.71 5.32
CA SER A 7 -37.89 12.34 4.06
C SER A 7 -36.44 12.02 4.37
N SER A 8 -36.08 10.73 4.37
CA SER A 8 -34.68 10.34 4.24
C SER A 8 -34.17 11.00 2.97
N VAL A 9 -33.23 11.93 3.07
CA VAL A 9 -32.49 12.39 1.90
C VAL A 9 -31.75 11.15 1.40
N VAL A 10 -32.29 10.52 0.36
CA VAL A 10 -31.58 9.44 -0.33
C VAL A 10 -30.45 10.14 -1.05
N HIS A 11 -29.24 10.01 -0.52
CA HIS A 11 -28.10 10.66 -1.12
C HIS A 11 -27.89 10.08 -2.51
N ALA A 12 -27.98 10.91 -3.54
CA ALA A 12 -27.92 10.40 -4.90
C ALA A 12 -26.48 10.03 -5.24
N ARG A 13 -26.27 8.75 -5.55
CA ARG A 13 -24.96 8.19 -5.89
C ARG A 13 -24.89 8.06 -7.40
N THR A 14 -23.91 8.67 -8.03
CA THR A 14 -23.73 8.62 -9.49
C THR A 14 -22.37 8.06 -9.83
N ALA A 15 -22.31 7.13 -10.77
CA ALA A 15 -21.07 6.51 -11.22
C ALA A 15 -20.85 6.66 -12.74
N LEU A 16 -19.62 6.94 -13.13
CA LEU A 16 -19.13 6.79 -14.50
C LEU A 16 -18.05 5.69 -14.54
N VAL A 17 -18.33 4.62 -15.27
CA VAL A 17 -17.47 3.43 -15.35
C VAL A 17 -17.02 3.24 -16.80
N ILE A 18 -15.72 3.19 -17.03
CA ILE A 18 -15.14 3.05 -18.37
C ILE A 18 -14.19 1.86 -18.41
N GLY A 19 -14.38 0.95 -19.37
CA GLY A 19 -13.51 -0.20 -19.61
C GLY A 19 -13.06 -0.29 -21.07
N ASN A 20 -11.77 -0.16 -21.32
CA ASN A 20 -11.21 -0.19 -22.68
C ASN A 20 -10.30 -1.40 -22.87
N SER A 21 -10.66 -2.28 -23.80
CA SER A 21 -9.94 -3.53 -24.11
C SER A 21 -9.47 -3.59 -25.57
N GLU A 22 -10.32 -3.18 -26.52
CA GLU A 22 -10.13 -3.36 -27.96
C GLU A 22 -9.23 -2.29 -28.60
N TYR A 23 -8.05 -2.07 -28.00
CA TYR A 23 -7.04 -1.22 -28.60
C TYR A 23 -6.51 -1.83 -29.89
N LYS A 24 -6.35 -1.01 -30.94
CA LYS A 24 -5.70 -1.42 -32.20
C LYS A 24 -4.30 -1.98 -31.98
N THR A 25 -3.59 -1.44 -30.98
CA THR A 25 -2.25 -1.86 -30.56
C THR A 25 -2.27 -2.22 -29.09
N ALA A 26 -1.72 -3.38 -28.72
CA ALA A 26 -1.70 -3.91 -27.35
C ALA A 26 -3.11 -4.03 -26.73
N PRO A 27 -4.01 -4.86 -27.29
CA PRO A 27 -5.33 -5.09 -26.67
C PRO A 27 -5.19 -5.68 -25.27
N LEU A 28 -6.16 -5.39 -24.41
CA LEU A 28 -6.23 -5.88 -23.03
C LEU A 28 -7.42 -6.82 -22.85
N THR A 29 -7.25 -7.91 -22.13
CA THR A 29 -8.28 -8.96 -22.00
C THR A 29 -9.39 -8.59 -21.02
N ASN A 30 -9.07 -7.92 -19.92
CA ASN A 30 -9.94 -7.81 -18.74
C ASN A 30 -10.75 -6.52 -18.60
N PRO A 31 -10.32 -5.32 -19.06
CA PRO A 31 -10.99 -4.06 -18.74
C PRO A 31 -12.49 -3.97 -19.02
N VAL A 32 -12.97 -4.57 -20.11
CA VAL A 32 -14.42 -4.63 -20.40
C VAL A 32 -15.17 -5.48 -19.39
N ASN A 33 -14.61 -6.62 -18.97
CA ASN A 33 -15.19 -7.44 -17.90
C ASN A 33 -15.17 -6.69 -16.58
N ASP A 34 -14.04 -6.03 -16.27
CA ASP A 34 -13.85 -5.26 -15.05
C ASP A 34 -14.88 -4.14 -14.93
N ALA A 35 -15.03 -3.31 -15.97
CA ALA A 35 -16.04 -2.25 -16.01
C ALA A 35 -17.46 -2.80 -15.91
N THR A 36 -17.78 -3.91 -16.59
CA THR A 36 -19.12 -4.50 -16.56
C THR A 36 -19.47 -5.03 -15.17
N ASP A 37 -18.53 -5.69 -14.51
CA ASP A 37 -18.76 -6.31 -13.22
C ASP A 37 -18.77 -5.26 -12.09
N ILE A 38 -17.92 -4.22 -12.17
CA ILE A 38 -17.98 -3.05 -11.28
C ILE A 38 -19.30 -2.29 -11.45
N ALA A 39 -19.74 -2.06 -12.68
CA ALA A 39 -21.02 -1.40 -12.92
C ALA A 39 -22.19 -2.14 -12.27
N ARG A 40 -22.23 -3.47 -12.39
CA ARG A 40 -23.27 -4.29 -11.77
C ARG A 40 -23.25 -4.22 -10.25
N ALA A 41 -22.05 -4.24 -9.65
CA ALA A 41 -21.89 -4.10 -8.21
C ALA A 41 -22.28 -2.70 -7.72
N LEU A 42 -21.98 -1.65 -8.48
CA LEU A 42 -22.39 -0.29 -8.13
C LEU A 42 -23.90 -0.09 -8.23
N ASP A 43 -24.54 -0.65 -9.26
CA ASP A 43 -26.00 -0.65 -9.43
C ASP A 43 -26.70 -1.34 -8.24
N SER A 44 -26.16 -2.48 -7.76
CA SER A 44 -26.67 -3.16 -6.55
C SER A 44 -26.42 -2.40 -5.24
N LEU A 45 -25.57 -1.37 -5.28
CA LEU A 45 -25.21 -0.49 -4.16
C LEU A 45 -25.84 0.91 -4.30
N ASP A 46 -26.95 0.99 -5.04
CA ASP A 46 -27.78 2.17 -5.25
C ASP A 46 -27.08 3.33 -5.99
N PHE A 47 -26.08 3.03 -6.83
CA PHE A 47 -25.54 4.01 -7.78
C PHE A 47 -26.36 4.05 -9.07
N GLU A 48 -26.61 5.25 -9.57
CA GLU A 48 -26.98 5.46 -10.97
C GLU A 48 -25.71 5.39 -11.84
N VAL A 49 -25.55 4.29 -12.59
CA VAL A 49 -24.30 3.97 -13.30
C VAL A 49 -24.40 4.26 -14.80
N THR A 50 -23.49 5.10 -15.31
CA THR A 50 -23.20 5.20 -16.75
C THR A 50 -21.97 4.36 -17.09
N VAL A 51 -22.12 3.40 -18.02
CA VAL A 51 -21.04 2.49 -18.42
C VAL A 51 -20.64 2.72 -19.87
N LEU A 52 -19.34 2.83 -20.12
CA LEU A 52 -18.79 2.83 -21.47
C LEU A 52 -17.77 1.69 -21.62
N THR A 53 -17.88 0.93 -22.69
CA THR A 53 -16.89 -0.07 -23.08
C THR A 53 -16.27 0.32 -24.42
N ASN A 54 -14.95 0.09 -24.56
CA ASN A 54 -14.18 0.38 -25.77
C ASN A 54 -14.47 1.79 -26.33
N ALA A 55 -14.34 2.79 -25.45
CA ALA A 55 -14.77 4.15 -25.72
C ALA A 55 -13.75 4.91 -26.59
N SER A 56 -14.28 5.66 -27.56
CA SER A 56 -13.51 6.66 -28.29
C SER A 56 -13.16 7.86 -27.42
N ARG A 57 -12.15 8.65 -27.80
CA ARG A 57 -11.80 9.90 -27.11
C ARG A 57 -12.99 10.83 -27.00
N ARG A 58 -13.75 10.96 -28.09
CA ARG A 58 -14.97 11.79 -28.16
C ARG A 58 -16.03 11.30 -27.18
N SER A 59 -16.26 9.99 -27.12
CA SER A 59 -17.24 9.38 -26.23
C SER A 59 -16.85 9.58 -24.77
N MET A 60 -15.57 9.35 -24.41
CA MET A 60 -15.07 9.57 -23.05
C MET A 60 -15.24 11.02 -22.60
N ARG A 61 -14.82 11.99 -23.44
CA ARG A 61 -14.96 13.42 -23.11
C ARG A 61 -16.42 13.84 -22.94
N ARG A 62 -17.31 13.32 -23.78
CA ARG A 62 -18.76 13.55 -23.67
C ARG A 62 -19.28 12.98 -22.36
N ALA A 63 -18.95 11.72 -22.05
CA ALA A 63 -19.40 11.06 -20.83
C ALA A 63 -18.92 11.78 -19.57
N ILE A 64 -17.67 12.27 -19.53
CA ILE A 64 -17.16 13.04 -18.39
C ILE A 64 -17.94 14.35 -18.18
N ARG A 65 -18.28 15.06 -19.27
CA ARG A 65 -19.10 16.27 -19.19
C ARG A 65 -20.51 15.94 -18.70
N ASP A 66 -21.16 14.95 -19.32
CA ASP A 66 -22.53 14.58 -18.99
C ASP A 66 -22.62 14.05 -17.54
N TYR A 67 -21.58 13.35 -17.07
CA TYR A 67 -21.40 12.93 -15.68
C TYR A 67 -21.30 14.11 -14.70
N SER A 68 -20.53 15.16 -15.02
CA SER A 68 -20.48 16.40 -14.21
C SER A 68 -21.85 17.08 -14.14
N GLU A 69 -22.56 17.16 -15.27
CA GLU A 69 -23.90 17.75 -15.32
C GLU A 69 -24.91 16.95 -14.49
N GLN A 70 -24.82 15.63 -14.52
CA GLN A 70 -25.66 14.74 -13.72
C GLN A 70 -25.38 14.92 -12.23
N LEU A 71 -24.11 14.86 -11.81
CA LEU A 71 -23.70 15.07 -10.43
C LEU A 71 -24.12 16.43 -9.88
N ARG A 72 -24.08 17.48 -10.70
CA ARG A 72 -24.53 18.82 -10.29
C ARG A 72 -26.02 18.89 -9.98
N ARG A 73 -26.83 17.98 -10.53
CA ARG A 73 -28.27 17.89 -10.29
C ARG A 73 -28.63 16.96 -9.14
N SER A 74 -27.89 15.86 -9.00
CA SER A 74 -28.18 14.77 -8.06
C SER A 74 -27.48 14.98 -6.72
N GLY A 75 -26.22 15.43 -6.76
CA GLY A 75 -25.47 16.09 -5.71
C GLY A 75 -25.35 15.32 -4.40
N ASP A 76 -24.47 14.30 -4.33
CA ASP A 76 -23.89 13.81 -3.07
C ASP A 76 -22.59 13.01 -3.29
N VAL A 77 -22.67 11.88 -4.00
CA VAL A 77 -21.54 10.96 -4.17
C VAL A 77 -21.24 10.73 -5.65
N GLY A 78 -20.05 11.11 -6.08
CA GLY A 78 -19.52 10.82 -7.41
C GLY A 78 -18.48 9.72 -7.39
N LEU A 79 -18.67 8.68 -8.20
CA LEU A 79 -17.67 7.65 -8.43
C LEU A 79 -17.24 7.60 -9.91
N PHE A 80 -15.95 7.73 -10.15
CA PHE A 80 -15.35 7.44 -11.45
C PHE A 80 -14.50 6.17 -11.36
N TYR A 81 -14.72 5.23 -12.27
CA TYR A 81 -13.90 4.03 -12.42
C TYR A 81 -13.38 3.94 -13.86
N TYR A 82 -12.08 3.67 -14.00
CA TYR A 82 -11.47 3.41 -15.30
C TYR A 82 -10.60 2.16 -15.26
N ALA A 83 -10.81 1.27 -16.22
CA ALA A 83 -9.93 0.16 -16.56
C ALA A 83 -9.45 0.26 -18.02
N GLY A 84 -8.16 0.05 -18.25
CA GLY A 84 -7.56 0.11 -19.58
C GLY A 84 -6.11 0.60 -19.58
N HIS A 85 -5.60 1.02 -20.73
CA HIS A 85 -4.29 1.66 -20.83
C HIS A 85 -4.30 3.05 -20.20
N GLY A 86 -3.27 3.35 -19.42
CA GLY A 86 -2.98 4.69 -18.89
C GLY A 86 -1.50 5.02 -19.03
N MET A 87 -1.18 6.30 -19.19
CA MET A 87 0.21 6.76 -19.25
C MET A 87 0.40 8.11 -18.58
N GLN A 88 1.64 8.41 -18.23
CA GLN A 88 2.02 9.67 -17.62
C GLN A 88 3.06 10.40 -18.47
N ILE A 89 2.87 11.71 -18.61
CA ILE A 89 3.82 12.64 -19.26
C ILE A 89 3.82 13.93 -18.47
N ASP A 90 5.02 14.42 -18.10
CA ASP A 90 5.21 15.72 -17.42
C ASP A 90 4.30 15.95 -16.20
N GLY A 91 4.07 14.88 -15.44
CA GLY A 91 3.24 14.89 -14.22
C GLY A 91 1.75 14.69 -14.46
N ILE A 92 1.32 14.58 -15.72
CA ILE A 92 -0.10 14.47 -16.11
C ILE A 92 -0.43 13.03 -16.49
N ASN A 93 -1.49 12.52 -15.90
CA ASN A 93 -2.05 11.20 -16.22
C ASN A 93 -3.02 11.30 -17.39
N TYR A 94 -2.91 10.35 -18.32
CA TYR A 94 -3.76 10.23 -19.50
C TYR A 94 -4.43 8.86 -19.56
N LEU A 95 -5.75 8.86 -19.72
CA LEU A 95 -6.58 7.70 -19.99
C LEU A 95 -6.64 7.49 -21.51
N ILE A 96 -6.32 6.28 -21.98
CA ILE A 96 -6.15 6.01 -23.41
C ILE A 96 -7.46 5.46 -24.00
N PRO A 97 -8.07 6.16 -24.98
CA PRO A 97 -9.22 5.65 -25.70
C PRO A 97 -8.82 4.60 -26.74
N VAL A 98 -9.76 3.73 -27.13
CA VAL A 98 -9.45 2.63 -28.09
C VAL A 98 -9.16 3.12 -29.52
N ASP A 99 -9.60 4.34 -29.85
CA ASP A 99 -9.37 4.97 -31.14
C ASP A 99 -8.11 5.85 -31.19
N ALA A 100 -7.35 5.95 -30.10
CA ALA A 100 -6.12 6.73 -30.05
C ALA A 100 -5.13 6.29 -31.14
N VAL A 101 -4.60 7.25 -31.89
CA VAL A 101 -3.53 7.03 -32.86
C VAL A 101 -2.38 7.97 -32.53
N MET A 102 -1.40 7.47 -31.77
CA MET A 102 -0.26 8.26 -31.30
C MET A 102 1.00 7.83 -32.05
N ARG A 103 1.61 8.76 -32.80
CA ARG A 103 2.87 8.52 -33.51
C ARG A 103 4.07 9.13 -32.81
N ASN A 104 3.81 10.15 -31.97
CA ASN A 104 4.82 10.85 -31.19
C ASN A 104 4.32 11.24 -29.80
N GLU A 105 5.23 11.47 -28.86
CA GLU A 105 4.89 11.86 -27.47
C GLU A 105 4.09 13.17 -27.39
N PHE A 106 4.39 14.14 -28.25
CA PHE A 106 3.68 15.44 -28.28
C PHE A 106 2.21 15.33 -28.70
N GLU A 107 1.80 14.23 -29.35
CA GLU A 107 0.42 14.00 -29.82
C GLU A 107 -0.48 13.48 -28.68
N ILE A 108 0.11 13.03 -27.56
CA ILE A 108 -0.62 12.35 -26.48
C ILE A 108 -1.71 13.25 -25.86
N PRO A 109 -1.48 14.55 -25.58
CA PRO A 109 -2.54 15.44 -25.10
C PRO A 109 -3.73 15.59 -26.09
N ASP A 110 -3.45 15.48 -27.40
CA ASP A 110 -4.43 15.62 -28.47
C ASP A 110 -5.20 14.32 -28.74
N GLU A 111 -4.61 13.16 -28.44
CA GLU A 111 -5.17 11.84 -28.74
C GLU A 111 -5.74 11.13 -27.50
N ALA A 112 -5.35 11.54 -26.29
CA ALA A 112 -5.82 10.95 -25.03
C ALA A 112 -6.83 11.83 -24.28
N VAL A 113 -7.26 11.35 -23.11
CA VAL A 113 -8.06 12.12 -22.14
C VAL A 113 -7.26 12.29 -20.86
N ALA A 114 -6.93 13.54 -20.50
CA ALA A 114 -6.25 13.80 -19.23
C ALA A 114 -7.14 13.39 -18.04
N ALA A 115 -6.63 12.59 -17.11
CA ALA A 115 -7.36 12.15 -15.92
C ALA A 115 -7.76 13.33 -15.03
N ASN A 116 -6.97 14.41 -14.99
CA ASN A 116 -7.33 15.66 -14.31
C ASN A 116 -8.62 16.29 -14.85
N SER A 117 -9.08 15.95 -16.07
CA SER A 117 -10.38 16.41 -16.57
C SER A 117 -11.54 15.79 -15.80
N VAL A 118 -11.37 14.57 -15.29
CA VAL A 118 -12.35 13.93 -14.39
C VAL A 118 -12.36 14.66 -13.05
N LEU A 119 -11.18 14.96 -12.48
CA LEU A 119 -11.10 15.68 -11.21
C LEU A 119 -11.74 17.07 -11.29
N ARG A 120 -11.52 17.80 -12.38
CA ARG A 120 -12.19 19.09 -12.63
C ARG A 120 -13.70 18.92 -12.79
N ALA A 121 -14.15 17.88 -13.50
CA ALA A 121 -15.58 17.59 -13.66
C ALA A 121 -16.28 17.33 -12.32
N LEU A 122 -15.60 16.63 -11.40
CA LEU A 122 -16.05 16.39 -10.03
C LEU A 122 -16.05 17.69 -9.20
N GLU A 123 -14.97 18.48 -9.27
CA GLU A 123 -14.87 19.77 -8.59
C GLU A 123 -15.97 20.75 -9.04
N GLU A 124 -16.23 20.83 -10.35
CA GLU A 124 -17.28 21.68 -10.92
C GLU A 124 -18.70 21.22 -10.57
N ALA A 125 -18.90 19.92 -10.31
CA ALA A 125 -20.18 19.40 -9.89
C ALA A 125 -20.52 19.80 -8.44
N GLY A 126 -19.50 20.07 -7.62
CA GLY A 126 -19.66 20.61 -6.26
C GLY A 126 -20.25 19.61 -5.26
N ASN A 127 -20.17 18.31 -5.52
CA ASN A 127 -20.64 17.26 -4.63
C ASN A 127 -19.65 17.00 -3.47
N ASP A 128 -20.17 16.48 -2.36
CA ASP A 128 -19.44 16.37 -1.09
C ASP A 128 -18.39 15.25 -1.06
N LEU A 129 -18.64 14.17 -1.79
CA LEU A 129 -17.77 12.99 -1.80
C LEU A 129 -17.44 12.50 -3.20
N ASN A 130 -16.14 12.38 -3.48
CA ASN A 130 -15.59 11.97 -4.78
C ASN A 130 -14.73 10.72 -4.64
N ILE A 131 -15.03 9.68 -5.42
CA ILE A 131 -14.26 8.44 -5.46
C ILE A 131 -13.72 8.28 -6.87
N VAL A 132 -12.40 8.17 -7.03
CA VAL A 132 -11.76 7.96 -8.32
C VAL A 132 -10.93 6.70 -8.24
N ILE A 133 -11.25 5.70 -9.06
CA ILE A 133 -10.58 4.40 -9.08
C ILE A 133 -9.94 4.20 -10.45
N LEU A 134 -8.62 4.05 -10.48
CA LEU A 134 -7.83 3.89 -11.70
C LEU A 134 -7.18 2.51 -11.72
N ASP A 135 -7.83 1.56 -12.41
CA ASP A 135 -7.33 0.22 -12.72
C ASP A 135 -6.66 0.18 -14.10
N ALA A 136 -5.63 1.03 -14.24
CA ALA A 136 -4.95 1.20 -15.51
C ALA A 136 -3.55 0.58 -15.51
N CYS A 137 -3.31 -0.32 -16.47
CA CYS A 137 -2.00 -0.85 -16.82
C CYS A 137 -1.21 0.22 -17.59
N ARG A 138 0.12 0.22 -17.38
CA ARG A 138 1.01 1.36 -17.69
C ARG A 138 2.21 0.96 -18.54
N ASP A 139 2.12 -0.18 -19.21
CA ASP A 139 2.98 -0.42 -20.35
C ASP A 139 2.60 0.63 -21.38
N ASN A 140 3.45 1.64 -21.56
CA ASN A 140 3.34 2.53 -22.71
C ASN A 140 3.58 1.64 -23.94
N PRO A 141 2.55 1.28 -24.73
CA PRO A 141 2.74 0.38 -25.86
C PRO A 141 3.61 1.04 -26.95
N PHE A 142 3.87 2.34 -26.82
CA PHE A 142 4.70 3.17 -27.68
C PHE A 142 6.10 3.48 -27.09
N ALA A 143 6.47 2.94 -25.92
CA ALA A 143 7.78 3.15 -25.30
C ALA A 143 8.96 2.70 -26.18
N LYS A 144 8.73 1.78 -27.12
CA LYS A 144 9.75 1.35 -28.10
C LYS A 144 10.14 2.45 -29.10
N SER A 145 9.30 3.47 -29.28
CA SER A 145 9.52 4.59 -30.21
C SER A 145 10.15 5.83 -29.57
N TYR A 146 10.08 5.98 -28.24
CA TYR A 146 10.52 7.19 -27.55
C TYR A 146 11.56 6.86 -26.48
N ARG A 147 12.80 7.34 -26.69
CA ARG A 147 13.91 7.14 -25.75
C ARG A 147 13.78 7.94 -24.44
N SER A 148 12.75 8.78 -24.29
CA SER A 148 12.55 9.73 -23.19
C SER A 148 11.28 9.53 -22.34
N ALA A 149 10.29 8.76 -22.79
CA ALA A 149 8.94 8.72 -22.19
C ALA A 149 8.72 7.59 -21.18
N ALA A 150 9.77 7.05 -20.58
CA ALA A 150 9.73 5.84 -19.74
C ALA A 150 9.51 6.15 -18.25
N THR A 151 8.69 7.14 -17.90
CA THR A 151 8.20 7.22 -16.53
C THR A 151 7.22 6.06 -16.35
N ARG A 152 7.67 4.98 -15.70
CA ARG A 152 6.74 3.93 -15.26
C ARG A 152 5.74 4.60 -14.33
N GLY A 153 4.48 4.25 -14.44
CA GLY A 153 3.50 4.71 -13.47
C GLY A 153 2.56 5.84 -13.92
N LEU A 154 1.51 6.07 -13.12
CA LEU A 154 0.69 7.27 -13.12
C LEU A 154 1.25 8.14 -12.00
N ALA A 155 1.32 9.44 -12.27
CA ALA A 155 1.65 10.43 -11.27
C ALA A 155 0.55 10.48 -10.20
N ARG A 156 0.94 10.94 -9.00
CA ARG A 156 -0.01 11.37 -7.99
C ARG A 156 -0.77 12.60 -8.51
N MET A 157 -2.08 12.64 -8.33
CA MET A 157 -2.92 13.79 -8.68
C MET A 157 -3.41 14.49 -7.40
N ASP A 158 -3.45 15.82 -7.44
CA ASP A 158 -4.08 16.63 -6.40
C ASP A 158 -5.59 16.68 -6.64
N ALA A 159 -6.37 16.11 -5.72
CA ALA A 159 -7.83 16.05 -5.79
C ALA A 159 -8.47 17.18 -4.96
N PRO A 160 -9.67 17.65 -5.32
CA PRO A 160 -10.43 18.56 -4.46
C PRO A 160 -10.72 17.92 -3.09
N GLY A 161 -10.94 18.73 -2.06
CA GLY A 161 -11.26 18.24 -0.72
C GLY A 161 -12.55 17.40 -0.71
N GLY A 162 -12.58 16.31 0.06
CA GLY A 162 -13.68 15.33 0.00
C GLY A 162 -13.50 14.27 -1.08
N SER A 163 -12.26 14.03 -1.53
CA SER A 163 -11.96 13.03 -2.56
C SER A 163 -11.09 11.90 -2.04
N ILE A 164 -11.29 10.70 -2.58
CA ILE A 164 -10.32 9.60 -2.52
C ILE A 164 -9.96 9.17 -3.94
N ILE A 165 -8.67 9.07 -4.22
CA ILE A 165 -8.14 8.49 -5.45
C ILE A 165 -7.45 7.19 -5.11
N ALA A 166 -7.94 6.08 -5.66
CA ALA A 166 -7.37 4.76 -5.54
C ALA A 166 -6.72 4.32 -6.86
N TYR A 167 -5.49 3.84 -6.77
CA TYR A 167 -4.71 3.32 -7.88
C TYR A 167 -4.51 1.81 -7.70
N ALA A 168 -4.68 1.04 -8.77
CA ALA A 168 -4.49 -0.41 -8.73
C ALA A 168 -3.06 -0.85 -8.38
N THR A 169 -2.08 0.05 -8.50
CA THR A 169 -0.67 -0.19 -8.15
C THR A 169 -0.02 1.12 -7.71
N ALA A 170 1.16 1.05 -7.09
CA ALA A 170 1.88 2.19 -6.56
C ALA A 170 2.21 3.20 -7.68
N PRO A 171 2.30 4.51 -7.37
CA PRO A 171 2.88 5.48 -8.29
C PRO A 171 4.28 4.99 -8.71
N GLY A 172 4.56 4.94 -10.01
CA GLY A 172 5.83 4.38 -10.49
C GLY A 172 5.80 2.91 -10.93
N ASP A 173 4.74 2.15 -10.61
CA ASP A 173 4.69 0.69 -10.81
C ASP A 173 3.56 0.24 -11.75
N VAL A 174 3.50 -1.06 -12.09
CA VAL A 174 2.58 -1.68 -13.07
C VAL A 174 1.52 -2.56 -12.36
N ALA A 175 0.30 -2.59 -12.91
CA ALA A 175 -0.77 -3.47 -12.45
C ALA A 175 -0.74 -4.78 -13.25
N LEU A 176 -1.01 -5.91 -12.61
CA LEU A 176 -1.03 -7.21 -13.26
C LEU A 176 -2.41 -7.48 -13.86
N ASP A 177 -2.43 -7.94 -15.11
CA ASP A 177 -3.66 -8.40 -15.76
C ASP A 177 -4.24 -9.63 -15.00
N GLY A 178 -3.38 -10.48 -14.43
CA GLY A 178 -3.79 -11.72 -13.79
C GLY A 178 -4.27 -12.79 -14.78
N ASN A 179 -4.67 -13.95 -14.27
CA ASN A 179 -5.09 -15.10 -15.09
C ASN A 179 -6.62 -15.33 -15.07
N GLY A 180 -7.36 -14.45 -14.39
CA GLY A 180 -8.81 -14.56 -14.20
C GLY A 180 -9.62 -13.82 -15.26
N ARG A 181 -10.94 -13.86 -15.11
CA ARG A 181 -11.88 -13.05 -15.91
C ARG A 181 -11.67 -11.54 -15.72
N ASN A 182 -11.30 -11.16 -14.50
CA ASN A 182 -11.07 -9.78 -14.08
C ASN A 182 -9.60 -9.57 -13.72
N GLY A 183 -9.15 -8.32 -13.79
CA GLY A 183 -7.86 -7.91 -13.24
C GLY A 183 -7.75 -8.20 -11.73
N VAL A 184 -6.53 -8.42 -11.24
CA VAL A 184 -6.29 -8.77 -9.82
C VAL A 184 -6.87 -7.70 -8.89
N TYR A 185 -6.69 -6.42 -9.23
CA TYR A 185 -7.23 -5.31 -8.44
C TYR A 185 -8.76 -5.32 -8.42
N THR A 186 -9.40 -5.36 -9.59
CA THR A 186 -10.87 -5.39 -9.69
C THR A 186 -11.49 -6.60 -9.01
N LYS A 187 -10.88 -7.78 -9.12
CA LYS A 187 -11.30 -8.99 -8.38
C LYS A 187 -11.38 -8.72 -6.87
N HIS A 188 -10.32 -8.14 -6.29
CA HIS A 188 -10.31 -7.84 -4.87
C HIS A 188 -11.23 -6.68 -4.49
N LEU A 189 -11.41 -5.70 -5.37
CA LEU A 189 -12.35 -4.59 -5.18
C LEU A 189 -13.79 -5.11 -5.06
N LEU A 190 -14.24 -5.91 -6.02
CA LEU A 190 -15.57 -6.55 -6.02
C LEU A 190 -15.80 -7.38 -4.76
N ASN A 191 -14.79 -8.16 -4.34
CA ASN A 191 -14.86 -8.98 -3.12
C ASN A 191 -15.02 -8.19 -1.80
N ASN A 192 -14.78 -6.87 -1.81
CA ASN A 192 -14.81 -6.06 -0.60
C ASN A 192 -15.88 -4.95 -0.63
N MET A 193 -16.27 -4.44 -1.79
CA MET A 193 -17.22 -3.31 -1.88
C MET A 193 -18.63 -3.64 -1.39
N GLU A 194 -19.06 -4.90 -1.52
CA GLU A 194 -20.39 -5.35 -1.07
C GLU A 194 -20.43 -5.75 0.41
N LYS A 195 -19.34 -5.55 1.17
CA LYS A 195 -19.30 -5.92 2.59
C LYS A 195 -20.06 -4.90 3.44
N PRO A 196 -21.12 -5.29 4.17
CA PRO A 196 -21.89 -4.36 4.99
C PRO A 196 -21.04 -3.71 6.09
N GLY A 197 -21.24 -2.42 6.32
CA GLY A 197 -20.65 -1.67 7.43
C GLY A 197 -19.15 -1.46 7.33
N MET A 198 -18.55 -1.59 6.14
CA MET A 198 -17.13 -1.39 5.93
C MET A 198 -16.82 0.04 5.45
N PRO A 199 -16.07 0.85 6.21
CA PRO A 199 -15.59 2.15 5.74
C PRO A 199 -14.69 1.99 4.52
N ILE A 200 -14.76 2.92 3.57
CA ILE A 200 -14.05 2.85 2.29
C ILE A 200 -12.53 2.72 2.44
N GLU A 201 -11.91 3.38 3.42
CA GLU A 201 -10.47 3.26 3.70
C GLU A 201 -10.11 1.84 4.17
N GLN A 202 -10.97 1.22 4.98
CA GLN A 202 -10.78 -0.18 5.40
C GLN A 202 -11.00 -1.15 4.24
N MET A 203 -11.98 -0.85 3.38
CA MET A 203 -12.24 -1.59 2.16
C MET A 203 -11.01 -1.59 1.26
N PHE A 204 -10.46 -0.42 0.93
CA PHE A 204 -9.24 -0.31 0.13
C PHE A 204 -8.02 -0.96 0.80
N LYS A 205 -7.89 -0.86 2.14
CA LYS A 205 -6.85 -1.61 2.85
C LYS A 205 -6.97 -3.13 2.65
N LYS A 206 -8.19 -3.69 2.66
CA LYS A 206 -8.41 -5.12 2.38
C LYS A 206 -8.15 -5.46 0.92
N VAL A 207 -8.49 -4.57 -0.01
CA VAL A 207 -8.13 -4.71 -1.43
C VAL A 207 -6.61 -4.80 -1.58
N ARG A 208 -5.86 -3.85 -1.01
CA ARG A 208 -4.39 -3.86 -1.02
C ARG A 208 -3.81 -5.16 -0.48
N ILE A 209 -4.29 -5.64 0.67
CA ILE A 209 -3.83 -6.91 1.26
C ILE A 209 -4.05 -8.06 0.27
N GLY A 210 -5.26 -8.20 -0.26
CA GLY A 210 -5.57 -9.27 -1.21
C GLY A 210 -4.71 -9.22 -2.47
N VAL A 211 -4.52 -8.03 -3.04
CA VAL A 211 -3.70 -7.84 -4.25
C VAL A 211 -2.23 -8.16 -4.00
N ILE A 212 -1.67 -7.72 -2.86
CA ILE A 212 -0.28 -8.05 -2.50
C ILE A 212 -0.13 -9.57 -2.34
N ASP A 213 -1.07 -10.22 -1.65
CA ASP A 213 -1.03 -11.66 -1.40
C ASP A 213 -1.13 -12.46 -2.71
N GLU A 214 -2.07 -12.12 -3.60
CA GLU A 214 -2.28 -12.81 -4.88
C GLU A 214 -1.17 -12.54 -5.91
N SER A 215 -0.61 -11.33 -5.91
CA SER A 215 0.50 -10.97 -6.79
C SER A 215 1.88 -11.41 -6.28
N GLY A 216 1.97 -12.00 -5.08
CA GLY A 216 3.25 -12.31 -4.44
C GLY A 216 4.11 -11.06 -4.17
N GLY A 217 3.47 -9.91 -3.93
CA GLY A 217 4.11 -8.62 -3.68
C GLY A 217 4.49 -7.83 -4.93
N GLN A 218 4.17 -8.31 -6.14
CA GLN A 218 4.49 -7.62 -7.40
C GLN A 218 3.57 -6.42 -7.69
N GLN A 219 2.39 -6.37 -7.07
CA GLN A 219 1.44 -5.28 -7.23
C GLN A 219 1.01 -4.76 -5.85
N THR A 220 1.20 -3.46 -5.62
CA THR A 220 0.83 -2.80 -4.36
C THR A 220 -0.12 -1.65 -4.62
N PRO A 221 -1.43 -1.80 -4.40
CA PRO A 221 -2.39 -0.70 -4.54
C PRO A 221 -2.09 0.48 -3.61
N TRP A 222 -2.45 1.68 -4.07
CA TRP A 222 -2.18 2.93 -3.36
C TRP A 222 -3.41 3.83 -3.35
N GLU A 223 -3.64 4.57 -2.27
CA GLU A 223 -4.73 5.54 -2.17
C GLU A 223 -4.26 6.89 -1.64
N GLU A 224 -4.91 7.95 -2.11
CA GLU A 224 -4.77 9.32 -1.62
C GLU A 224 -6.16 9.79 -1.19
N SER A 225 -6.35 10.15 0.08
CA SER A 225 -7.66 10.52 0.63
C SER A 225 -7.63 11.88 1.31
N SER A 226 -8.66 12.67 1.03
CA SER A 226 -9.04 13.90 1.74
C SER A 226 -10.50 13.85 2.21
N LEU A 227 -11.06 12.63 2.34
CA LEU A 227 -12.42 12.41 2.84
C LEU A 227 -12.59 13.03 4.23
N ARG A 228 -13.77 13.60 4.46
CA ARG A 228 -14.12 14.32 5.70
C ARG A 228 -15.06 13.52 6.60
N SER A 229 -15.63 12.46 6.07
CA SER A 229 -16.59 11.58 6.73
C SER A 229 -16.43 10.17 6.18
N ASP A 230 -16.79 9.18 7.00
CA ASP A 230 -16.82 7.80 6.56
C ASP A 230 -17.80 7.63 5.39
N PHE A 231 -17.40 6.81 4.41
CA PHE A 231 -18.28 6.34 3.37
C PHE A 231 -18.37 4.82 3.40
N TYR A 232 -19.59 4.32 3.23
CA TYR A 232 -19.93 2.91 3.21
C TYR A 232 -20.65 2.62 1.89
N PHE A 233 -20.06 1.76 1.06
CA PHE A 233 -20.73 1.25 -0.13
C PHE A 233 -22.04 0.57 0.25
N LEU A 234 -21.98 -0.33 1.23
CA LEU A 234 -23.14 -0.97 1.85
C LEU A 234 -23.15 -0.67 3.37
N PRO A 235 -24.10 0.12 3.90
CA PRO A 235 -24.23 0.33 5.34
C PRO A 235 -24.50 -0.96 6.11
N ALA A 236 -24.14 -1.01 7.39
CA ALA A 236 -24.51 -2.14 8.26
C ALA A 236 -26.03 -2.16 8.44
N LYS A 237 -26.65 -3.35 8.35
CA LYS A 237 -28.05 -3.51 8.76
C LYS A 237 -28.15 -3.25 10.25
N ILE A 238 -28.79 -2.15 10.63
CA ILE A 238 -29.25 -1.94 11.99
C ILE A 238 -30.53 -2.76 12.12
N TYR A 239 -30.47 -3.86 12.88
CA TYR A 239 -31.70 -4.49 13.34
C TYR A 239 -32.29 -3.57 14.40
N GLU A 240 -33.36 -2.84 14.06
CA GLU A 240 -34.25 -2.27 15.06
C GLU A 240 -34.73 -3.45 15.92
N VAL A 241 -34.19 -3.55 17.13
CA VAL A 241 -34.79 -4.38 18.16
C VAL A 241 -36.10 -3.68 18.48
N ASP A 242 -37.20 -4.25 18.00
CA ASP A 242 -38.56 -3.86 18.35
C ASP A 242 -38.73 -4.13 19.84
N ILE A 243 -38.34 -3.17 20.69
CA ILE A 243 -38.59 -3.23 22.13
C ILE A 243 -40.07 -2.90 22.29
N PRO A 244 -40.94 -3.84 22.68
CA PRO A 244 -42.33 -3.51 22.94
C PRO A 244 -42.36 -2.50 24.09
N SER A 245 -42.84 -1.30 23.80
CA SER A 245 -43.10 -0.28 24.82
C SER A 245 -44.18 -0.81 25.77
N GLN A 246 -43.76 -1.37 26.91
CA GLN A 246 -44.65 -1.55 28.06
C GLN A 246 -44.75 -0.26 28.87
N PRO A 247 -45.95 0.06 29.38
CA PRO A 247 -46.25 1.36 29.96
C PRO A 247 -45.69 1.51 31.38
N GLU A 248 -45.49 2.78 31.76
CA GLU A 248 -45.17 3.24 33.11
C GLU A 248 -46.03 2.57 34.19
N SER A 249 -45.38 1.96 35.20
CA SER A 249 -45.76 2.07 36.62
C SER A 249 -44.90 1.12 37.46
N ALA A 250 -44.02 1.66 38.30
CA ALA A 250 -43.75 1.16 39.64
C ALA A 250 -42.75 2.05 40.38
N THR A 251 -43.28 2.91 41.24
CA THR A 251 -42.57 3.39 42.42
C THR A 251 -42.61 2.31 43.51
N GLU A 252 -41.51 2.20 44.26
CA GLU A 252 -41.39 1.66 45.63
C GLU A 252 -41.22 0.15 45.90
N LEU A 253 -39.99 -0.20 46.33
CA LEU A 253 -39.60 -0.87 47.60
C LEU A 253 -38.52 -1.99 47.46
N THR A 254 -37.31 -1.62 47.88
CA THR A 254 -36.49 -2.26 48.94
C THR A 254 -36.01 -3.71 48.80
N SER A 255 -34.70 -3.81 48.53
CA SER A 255 -33.69 -4.62 49.23
C SER A 255 -33.92 -6.12 49.41
N GLN A 256 -33.22 -6.93 48.61
CA GLN A 256 -32.55 -8.13 49.13
C GLN A 256 -31.31 -8.50 48.32
N ARG A 257 -30.24 -8.70 49.08
CA ARG A 257 -28.86 -8.98 48.71
C ARG A 257 -28.67 -10.46 48.42
N VAL A 258 -28.18 -10.81 47.22
CA VAL A 258 -27.46 -12.05 46.96
C VAL A 258 -26.31 -11.74 45.99
N GLU A 259 -25.08 -12.06 46.40
CA GLU A 259 -23.85 -12.13 45.61
C GLU A 259 -23.08 -13.36 46.14
N PRO A 260 -22.11 -13.97 45.42
CA PRO A 260 -21.95 -14.08 43.95
C PRO A 260 -21.39 -15.44 43.48
N ILE A 261 -21.60 -15.83 42.21
CA ILE A 261 -20.68 -16.73 41.47
C ILE A 261 -20.58 -16.32 39.96
N SER A 262 -19.37 -15.87 39.59
CA SER A 262 -18.60 -15.97 38.31
C SER A 262 -18.99 -15.25 36.99
N LYS A 263 -18.16 -14.24 36.66
CA LYS A 263 -17.76 -13.53 35.39
C LYS A 263 -17.67 -14.36 34.07
N PRO A 264 -17.46 -13.76 32.85
CA PRO A 264 -17.03 -12.36 32.53
C PRO A 264 -17.92 -11.57 31.53
N GLU A 265 -18.06 -10.25 31.69
CA GLU A 265 -17.28 -9.18 31.00
C GLU A 265 -17.69 -8.91 29.53
N SER A 266 -18.91 -8.42 29.32
CA SER A 266 -19.34 -7.79 28.05
C SER A 266 -20.31 -6.61 28.25
N ALA A 267 -20.53 -6.18 29.49
CA ALA A 267 -21.54 -5.19 29.86
C ALA A 267 -20.98 -3.85 30.38
N GLU A 268 -19.73 -3.50 30.02
CA GLU A 268 -19.12 -2.20 30.35
C GLU A 268 -19.07 -1.25 29.13
N VAL A 269 -20.10 -1.29 28.28
CA VAL A 269 -20.41 -0.21 27.31
C VAL A 269 -21.54 0.67 27.85
N ALA A 270 -21.69 0.72 29.17
CA ALA A 270 -22.64 1.57 29.87
C ALA A 270 -22.16 3.03 29.83
N ALA A 271 -22.99 3.91 29.26
CA ALA A 271 -23.00 5.38 29.34
C ALA A 271 -21.67 6.07 29.70
N MET A 272 -21.07 6.77 28.72
CA MET A 272 -19.90 7.61 28.95
C MET A 272 -20.26 8.74 29.94
N THR A 273 -19.56 8.83 31.08
CA THR A 273 -19.83 9.90 32.05
C THR A 273 -19.25 11.24 31.54
N PRO A 274 -19.87 12.39 31.84
CA PRO A 274 -19.34 13.70 31.44
C PRO A 274 -17.89 13.93 31.89
N GLN A 275 -17.50 13.36 33.04
CA GLN A 275 -16.12 13.42 33.55
C GLN A 275 -15.14 12.62 32.68
N ARG A 276 -15.57 11.45 32.14
CA ARG A 276 -14.77 10.61 31.24
C ARG A 276 -14.59 11.29 29.88
N GLU A 277 -15.64 11.89 29.32
CA GLU A 277 -15.57 12.69 28.09
C GLU A 277 -14.65 13.91 28.21
N ALA A 278 -14.72 14.63 29.33
CA ALA A 278 -13.84 15.76 29.58
C ALA A 278 -12.37 15.34 29.68
N ALA A 279 -12.07 14.20 30.31
CA ALA A 279 -10.72 13.65 30.41
C ALA A 279 -10.18 13.19 29.04
N ILE A 280 -11.00 12.50 28.23
CA ILE A 280 -10.68 12.12 26.85
C ILE A 280 -10.34 13.36 26.02
N SER A 281 -11.21 14.36 26.03
CA SER A 281 -11.04 15.61 25.28
C SER A 281 -9.77 16.35 25.69
N ALA A 282 -9.47 16.40 27.00
CA ALA A 282 -8.26 17.01 27.52
C ALA A 282 -6.98 16.27 27.08
N ASN A 283 -7.00 14.93 27.08
CA ASN A 283 -5.89 14.11 26.63
C ASN A 283 -5.65 14.28 25.13
N LEU A 284 -6.69 14.23 24.31
CA LEU A 284 -6.59 14.44 22.86
C LEU A 284 -6.01 15.81 22.51
N ARG A 285 -6.42 16.88 23.22
CA ARG A 285 -5.83 18.22 23.03
C ARG A 285 -4.34 18.25 23.37
N LYS A 286 -3.94 17.64 24.49
CA LYS A 286 -2.52 17.52 24.88
C LYS A 286 -1.72 16.69 23.87
N ALA A 287 -2.31 15.62 23.32
CA ALA A 287 -1.70 14.79 22.30
C ALA A 287 -1.43 15.59 21.02
N LYS A 288 -2.46 16.30 20.52
CA LYS A 288 -2.35 17.16 19.33
C LYS A 288 -1.30 18.27 19.54
N GLN A 289 -1.26 18.91 20.71
CA GLN A 289 -0.23 19.90 21.05
C GLN A 289 1.18 19.29 21.06
N ALA A 290 1.35 18.11 21.69
CA ALA A 290 2.64 17.43 21.73
C ALA A 290 3.12 17.01 20.32
N MET A 291 2.22 16.69 19.40
CA MET A 291 2.57 16.45 17.98
C MET A 291 3.09 17.72 17.30
N LEU A 292 2.45 18.88 17.52
CA LEU A 292 2.89 20.17 16.97
C LEU A 292 4.28 20.57 17.48
N GLU A 293 4.56 20.24 18.74
CA GLU A 293 5.85 20.53 19.39
C GLU A 293 6.91 19.44 19.17
N ASP A 294 6.64 18.51 18.25
CA ASP A 294 7.48 17.36 17.89
C ASP A 294 7.85 16.42 19.06
N ARG A 295 7.09 16.46 20.15
CA ARG A 295 7.25 15.56 21.29
C ARG A 295 6.45 14.30 21.05
N LEU A 296 6.97 13.43 20.19
CA LEU A 296 6.26 12.23 19.74
C LEU A 296 6.28 11.09 20.78
N THR A 297 7.47 10.65 21.20
CA THR A 297 7.65 9.58 22.22
C THR A 297 8.50 10.04 23.41
N THR A 298 8.97 11.28 23.40
CA THR A 298 9.84 11.87 24.44
C THR A 298 9.37 13.28 24.77
N PRO A 299 9.41 13.72 26.04
CA PRO A 299 9.81 12.98 27.24
C PRO A 299 8.73 11.98 27.69
N VAL A 300 9.09 11.04 28.57
CA VAL A 300 8.15 10.06 29.15
C VAL A 300 7.03 10.80 29.90
N ALA A 301 5.79 10.36 29.74
CA ALA A 301 4.59 10.96 30.34
C ALA A 301 4.20 12.38 29.89
N ALA A 302 4.90 12.98 28.91
CA ALA A 302 4.53 14.28 28.34
C ALA A 302 4.79 14.36 26.83
N ASN A 303 4.41 13.30 26.13
CA ASN A 303 4.53 13.16 24.68
C ASN A 303 3.19 12.73 24.05
N ALA A 304 3.09 12.83 22.72
CA ALA A 304 1.87 12.54 21.99
C ALA A 304 1.40 11.08 22.18
N VAL A 305 2.31 10.10 22.09
CA VAL A 305 1.98 8.68 22.32
C VAL A 305 1.40 8.44 23.70
N TYR A 306 1.96 9.08 24.73
CA TYR A 306 1.46 8.98 26.09
C TYR A 306 0.01 9.43 26.19
N PHE A 307 -0.32 10.63 25.71
CA PHE A 307 -1.67 11.16 25.81
C PHE A 307 -2.69 10.35 24.99
N TYR A 308 -2.29 9.82 23.83
CA TYR A 308 -3.15 8.90 23.09
C TYR A 308 -3.36 7.58 23.82
N ARG A 309 -2.32 6.99 24.44
CA ARG A 309 -2.47 5.78 25.27
C ARG A 309 -3.35 6.03 26.50
N GLU A 310 -3.24 7.19 27.16
CA GLU A 310 -4.14 7.57 28.26
C GLU A 310 -5.59 7.73 27.76
N THR A 311 -5.78 8.23 26.54
CA THR A 311 -7.10 8.27 25.91
C THR A 311 -7.65 6.87 25.70
N LEU A 312 -6.84 5.93 25.19
CA LEU A 312 -7.25 4.55 24.95
C LEU A 312 -7.52 3.74 26.22
N LYS A 313 -6.92 4.10 27.35
CA LYS A 313 -7.32 3.55 28.66
C LYS A 313 -8.72 3.98 29.05
N LEU A 314 -9.08 5.21 28.72
CA LEU A 314 -10.42 5.76 28.98
C LEU A 314 -11.42 5.33 27.94
N ASP A 315 -11.05 5.15 26.68
CA ASP A 315 -11.92 4.74 25.58
C ASP A 315 -11.10 3.88 24.60
N PRO A 316 -11.11 2.53 24.77
CA PRO A 316 -10.30 1.63 23.95
C PRO A 316 -10.60 1.68 22.44
N VAL A 317 -11.77 2.20 22.05
CA VAL A 317 -12.19 2.33 20.65
C VAL A 317 -12.06 3.76 20.14
N ASN A 318 -11.43 4.67 20.91
CA ASN A 318 -11.28 6.08 20.55
C ASN A 318 -10.51 6.25 19.24
N LEU A 319 -11.23 6.67 18.19
CA LEU A 319 -10.68 6.78 16.84
C LEU A 319 -9.55 7.80 16.75
N ASP A 320 -9.74 9.00 17.31
CA ASP A 320 -8.75 10.08 17.34
C ASP A 320 -7.41 9.61 17.92
N ALA A 321 -7.45 8.79 18.96
CA ALA A 321 -6.25 8.26 19.59
C ALA A 321 -5.56 7.18 18.75
N HIS A 322 -6.32 6.25 18.16
CA HIS A 322 -5.77 5.24 17.26
C HIS A 322 -5.14 5.86 16.01
N GLU A 323 -5.81 6.82 15.38
CA GLU A 323 -5.25 7.56 14.25
C GLU A 323 -4.01 8.37 14.64
N GLY A 324 -4.04 9.01 15.81
CA GLY A 324 -2.91 9.73 16.38
C GLY A 324 -1.66 8.86 16.48
N LEU A 325 -1.81 7.65 17.04
CA LEU A 325 -0.73 6.68 17.13
C LEU A 325 -0.26 6.21 15.74
N GLN A 326 -1.17 5.97 14.79
CA GLN A 326 -0.84 5.61 13.41
C GLN A 326 -0.02 6.69 12.70
N ARG A 327 -0.41 7.97 12.83
CA ARG A 327 0.34 9.11 12.26
C ARG A 327 1.76 9.19 12.81
N ILE A 328 1.93 8.94 14.12
CA ILE A 328 3.25 8.91 14.75
C ILE A 328 4.08 7.72 14.24
N THR A 329 3.47 6.54 14.12
CA THR A 329 4.12 5.36 13.52
C THR A 329 4.58 5.63 12.09
N GLN A 330 3.73 6.21 11.24
CA GLN A 330 4.07 6.56 9.85
C GLN A 330 5.22 7.57 9.79
N ARG A 331 5.25 8.52 10.72
CA ARG A 331 6.36 9.49 10.83
C ARG A 331 7.69 8.80 11.15
N TYR A 332 7.68 7.80 12.03
CA TYR A 332 8.89 7.01 12.34
C TYR A 332 9.34 6.13 11.18
N ILE A 333 8.41 5.56 10.41
CA ILE A 333 8.72 4.85 9.16
C ILE A 333 9.50 5.77 8.21
N GLY A 334 8.94 6.95 7.89
CA GLY A 334 9.61 7.89 6.98
C GLY A 334 10.94 8.43 7.51
N LEU A 335 11.10 8.57 8.83
CA LEU A 335 12.39 8.93 9.44
C LEU A 335 13.42 7.81 9.29
N ALA A 336 13.03 6.56 9.51
CA ALA A 336 13.90 5.40 9.34
C ALA A 336 14.33 5.22 7.88
N GLU A 337 13.40 5.33 6.94
CA GLU A 337 13.68 5.23 5.49
C GLU A 337 14.69 6.28 5.03
N ARG A 338 14.56 7.52 5.50
CA ARG A 338 15.53 8.58 5.20
C ARG A 338 16.93 8.27 5.74
N GLU A 339 17.04 7.65 6.91
CA GLU A 339 18.33 7.28 7.47
C GLU A 339 18.95 6.06 6.77
N ILE A 340 18.14 5.08 6.34
CA ILE A 340 18.59 4.00 5.46
C ILE A 340 19.13 4.57 4.14
N ALA A 341 18.41 5.50 3.51
CA ALA A 341 18.85 6.16 2.28
C ALA A 341 20.17 6.95 2.46
N ARG A 342 20.42 7.46 3.67
CA ARG A 342 21.68 8.13 4.06
C ARG A 342 22.78 7.16 4.50
N ASN A 343 22.55 5.85 4.37
CA ASN A 343 23.47 4.80 4.82
C ASN A 343 23.81 4.88 6.32
N ASN A 344 22.83 5.26 7.14
CA ASN A 344 22.95 5.45 8.59
C ASN A 344 22.06 4.43 9.36
N PRO A 345 22.49 3.16 9.46
CA PRO A 345 21.68 2.09 10.01
C PRO A 345 21.39 2.25 11.51
N GLU A 346 22.31 2.82 12.31
CA GLU A 346 22.06 3.00 13.74
C GLU A 346 20.92 3.97 14.01
N ARG A 347 20.87 5.08 13.28
CA ARG A 347 19.80 6.08 13.44
C ARG A 347 18.48 5.57 12.87
N ALA A 348 18.52 4.80 11.79
CA ALA A 348 17.34 4.09 11.28
C ALA A 348 16.76 3.15 12.35
N GLN A 349 17.59 2.32 13.00
CA GLN A 349 17.17 1.40 14.07
C GLN A 349 16.52 2.13 15.25
N GLN A 350 17.02 3.30 15.63
CA GLN A 350 16.42 4.10 16.70
C GLN A 350 14.99 4.54 16.35
N PHE A 351 14.75 4.99 15.12
CA PHE A 351 13.41 5.36 14.67
C PHE A 351 12.50 4.14 14.54
N VAL A 352 13.02 3.03 14.02
CA VAL A 352 12.28 1.76 13.94
C VAL A 352 11.84 1.29 15.32
N ALA A 353 12.74 1.30 16.30
CA ALA A 353 12.43 0.89 17.68
C ALA A 353 11.32 1.76 18.29
N ARG A 354 11.37 3.08 18.08
CA ARG A 354 10.31 3.99 18.54
C ARG A 354 8.98 3.74 17.84
N GLY A 355 8.98 3.41 16.56
CA GLY A 355 7.79 3.03 15.83
C GLY A 355 7.18 1.71 16.32
N LEU A 356 8.03 0.71 16.57
CA LEU A 356 7.62 -0.62 17.04
C LEU A 356 7.11 -0.60 18.49
N ASP A 357 7.57 0.32 19.33
CA ASP A 357 6.96 0.52 20.66
C ASP A 357 5.47 0.87 20.53
N ILE A 358 5.10 1.64 19.52
CA ILE A 358 3.72 2.06 19.26
C ILE A 358 2.93 0.92 18.62
N GLN A 359 3.48 0.31 17.57
CA GLN A 359 2.84 -0.78 16.81
C GLN A 359 3.82 -1.94 16.59
N PRO A 360 3.89 -2.90 17.54
CA PRO A 360 4.85 -4.02 17.47
C PRO A 360 4.67 -4.93 16.24
N THR A 361 3.44 -5.03 15.72
CA THR A 361 3.06 -5.88 14.59
C THR A 361 3.15 -5.16 13.24
N ASN A 362 3.63 -3.92 13.19
CA ASN A 362 3.75 -3.16 11.95
C ASN A 362 4.82 -3.78 11.04
N ILE A 363 4.38 -4.39 9.93
CA ILE A 363 5.22 -5.15 9.01
C ILE A 363 6.33 -4.27 8.41
N ARG A 364 6.03 -3.03 8.02
CA ARG A 364 7.02 -2.14 7.43
C ARG A 364 8.14 -1.80 8.42
N LEU A 365 7.81 -1.54 9.68
CA LEU A 365 8.81 -1.33 10.72
C LEU A 365 9.65 -2.58 10.99
N GLN A 366 9.06 -3.78 10.92
CA GLN A 366 9.80 -5.04 11.04
C GLN A 366 10.76 -5.24 9.86
N ASP A 367 10.33 -4.93 8.63
CA ASP A 367 11.17 -4.96 7.43
C ASP A 367 12.32 -3.95 7.52
N LEU A 368 12.03 -2.69 7.89
CA LEU A 368 13.08 -1.67 8.10
C LEU A 368 14.06 -2.07 9.21
N ARG A 369 13.62 -2.82 10.24
CA ARG A 369 14.50 -3.40 11.25
C ARG A 369 15.49 -4.40 10.64
N LEU A 370 15.01 -5.28 9.77
CA LEU A 370 15.85 -6.28 9.09
C LEU A 370 16.84 -5.60 8.14
N GLN A 371 16.37 -4.67 7.30
CA GLN A 371 17.22 -3.94 6.35
C GLN A 371 18.33 -3.16 7.05
N SER A 372 18.01 -2.46 8.15
CA SER A 372 19.01 -1.71 8.90
C SER A 372 20.02 -2.62 9.61
N GLU A 373 19.63 -3.81 10.07
CA GLU A 373 20.56 -4.80 10.64
C GLU A 373 21.49 -5.38 9.57
N GLU A 374 20.96 -5.71 8.39
CA GLU A 374 21.75 -6.20 7.26
C GLU A 374 22.78 -5.15 6.81
N MET A 375 22.35 -3.90 6.66
CA MET A 375 23.23 -2.78 6.32
C MET A 375 24.37 -2.63 7.35
N LYS A 376 24.07 -2.77 8.64
CA LYS A 376 25.08 -2.73 9.71
C LYS A 376 26.09 -3.87 9.59
N ILE A 377 25.64 -5.09 9.29
CA ILE A 377 26.52 -6.25 9.06
C ILE A 377 27.44 -6.00 7.85
N LEU A 378 26.89 -5.50 6.75
CA LEU A 378 27.67 -5.19 5.54
C LEU A 378 28.71 -4.09 5.79
N GLN A 379 28.34 -3.05 6.56
CA GLN A 379 29.28 -2.00 6.94
C GLN A 379 30.43 -2.55 7.80
N VAL A 380 30.17 -3.46 8.74
CA VAL A 380 31.20 -4.11 9.55
C VAL A 380 32.14 -4.97 8.70
N LYS A 381 31.59 -5.80 7.79
CA LYS A 381 32.40 -6.61 6.86
C LYS A 381 33.30 -5.74 5.98
N SER A 382 32.77 -4.67 5.41
CA SER A 382 33.54 -3.75 4.57
C SER A 382 34.68 -3.02 5.31
N ARG A 383 34.58 -2.87 6.64
CA ARG A 383 35.64 -2.32 7.48
C ARG A 383 36.72 -3.35 7.81
N GLN A 384 36.35 -4.63 7.93
CA GLN A 384 37.30 -5.73 8.13
C GLN A 384 38.15 -6.00 6.89
N ASP A 385 37.54 -5.93 5.70
CA ASP A 385 38.24 -6.12 4.41
C ASP A 385 39.20 -4.98 4.05
N LYS A 386 39.08 -3.82 4.71
CA LYS A 386 39.97 -2.65 4.54
C LYS A 386 41.14 -2.59 5.51
N LYS A 387 41.31 -3.59 6.39
CA LYS A 387 42.48 -3.64 7.29
C LYS A 387 43.70 -4.12 6.48
N PRO A 388 44.81 -3.36 6.40
CA PRO A 388 45.98 -3.83 5.68
C PRO A 388 46.55 -5.06 6.40
N THR A 389 46.69 -6.18 5.70
CA THR A 389 47.56 -7.27 6.13
C THR A 389 48.99 -6.73 6.17
N THR A 390 49.47 -6.38 7.36
CA THR A 390 50.88 -6.11 7.60
C THR A 390 51.68 -7.35 7.20
N SER A 391 52.53 -7.18 6.20
CA SER A 391 53.59 -8.10 5.79
C SER A 391 54.49 -8.41 6.99
N LEU A 392 54.57 -9.68 7.36
CA LEU A 392 55.71 -10.24 8.07
C LEU A 392 56.42 -11.16 7.08
N ASP A 393 57.48 -10.61 6.50
CA ASP A 393 58.48 -11.35 5.76
C ASP A 393 59.62 -11.64 6.75
N SER A 394 59.90 -12.92 7.04
CA SER A 394 61.25 -13.50 7.14
C SER A 394 61.30 -14.88 7.82
N ALA A 395 61.66 -15.88 7.00
CA ALA A 395 62.58 -17.00 7.30
C ALA A 395 62.04 -18.23 8.10
N PRO A 396 62.75 -19.38 8.08
CA PRO A 396 62.37 -20.54 7.26
C PRO A 396 62.03 -21.79 8.08
N VAL A 397 61.39 -22.74 7.41
CA VAL A 397 61.02 -24.07 7.88
C VAL A 397 62.27 -24.90 8.23
N THR A 398 62.38 -25.35 9.49
CA THR A 398 63.18 -26.53 9.85
C THR A 398 62.65 -27.27 11.08
N SER A 399 62.37 -28.57 10.87
CA SER A 399 62.57 -29.74 11.76
C SER A 399 61.73 -30.03 13.01
N ALA A 400 61.50 -31.36 13.16
CA ALA A 400 61.18 -32.20 14.34
C ALA A 400 59.71 -32.23 14.80
N ILE A 401 58.97 -33.35 14.66
CA ILE A 401 59.04 -34.69 15.31
C ILE A 401 58.65 -34.67 16.81
N SER A 402 57.82 -35.66 17.18
CA SER A 402 57.57 -36.25 18.52
C SER A 402 56.31 -35.75 19.27
N THR A 403 55.19 -36.49 19.28
CA THR A 403 54.78 -37.68 20.08
C THR A 403 54.15 -37.37 21.44
N ALA A 404 52.95 -37.93 21.68
CA ALA A 404 52.41 -38.59 22.90
C ALA A 404 50.87 -38.34 22.93
N THR A 405 49.95 -39.31 22.73
CA THR A 405 49.56 -40.48 23.59
C THR A 405 49.37 -40.04 25.05
N GLU A 406 48.32 -40.33 25.83
CA GLU A 406 47.34 -41.42 25.95
C GLU A 406 46.39 -40.94 27.11
N GLN A 407 45.07 -40.92 26.98
CA GLN A 407 44.11 -41.93 27.48
C GLN A 407 44.07 -42.15 29.01
N THR A 408 42.90 -41.92 29.63
CA THR A 408 42.21 -42.73 30.68
C THR A 408 41.01 -41.93 31.22
N ASP A 409 39.78 -42.20 30.77
CA ASP A 409 38.78 -43.21 31.24
C ASP A 409 38.23 -43.00 32.67
N LEU A 410 36.95 -42.59 32.75
CA LEU A 410 35.79 -43.30 33.34
C LEU A 410 35.63 -43.01 34.85
N SER A 411 34.50 -42.65 35.46
CA SER A 411 33.05 -42.73 35.22
C SER A 411 32.38 -41.91 36.35
N THR A 412 31.18 -41.33 36.25
CA THR A 412 29.91 -41.98 36.70
C THR A 412 28.76 -40.93 36.75
N MET A 413 27.63 -41.23 36.10
CA MET A 413 26.20 -40.82 36.33
C MET A 413 25.84 -39.32 36.40
N GLN A 414 24.70 -38.79 35.91
CA GLN A 414 23.37 -39.30 35.52
C GLN A 414 22.60 -38.12 34.85
N GLY A 415 21.65 -38.37 33.94
CA GLY A 415 20.50 -37.47 33.72
C GLY A 415 20.19 -37.02 32.28
N SER A 416 19.18 -37.68 31.67
CA SER A 416 18.13 -37.19 30.75
C SER A 416 18.41 -36.07 29.73
N GLU A 417 18.15 -36.34 28.45
CA GLU A 417 17.12 -35.64 27.63
C GLU A 417 17.11 -36.13 26.16
N ASP A 418 15.98 -36.68 25.73
CA ASP A 418 15.67 -36.99 24.33
C ASP A 418 15.20 -35.72 23.60
N SER A 419 16.09 -35.09 22.84
CA SER A 419 15.71 -34.16 21.77
C SER A 419 16.84 -34.01 20.75
N ASN A 420 17.09 -35.01 19.90
CA ASN A 420 18.08 -34.85 18.84
C ASN A 420 17.78 -35.57 17.52
N THR A 421 16.52 -35.56 17.05
CA THR A 421 16.18 -36.07 15.72
C THR A 421 15.61 -35.00 14.76
N THR A 422 15.36 -33.77 15.23
CA THR A 422 14.80 -32.69 14.37
C THR A 422 15.86 -31.69 13.86
N ALA A 423 17.07 -31.69 14.43
CA ALA A 423 18.14 -30.77 14.06
C ALA A 423 18.95 -31.21 12.82
N VAL A 424 19.08 -32.52 12.60
CA VAL A 424 19.96 -33.07 11.55
C VAL A 424 19.32 -33.01 10.15
N VAL A 425 17.98 -32.97 10.05
CA VAL A 425 17.28 -32.90 8.74
C VAL A 425 17.16 -31.46 8.21
N ARG A 426 17.24 -30.44 9.07
CA ARG A 426 17.16 -29.02 8.65
C ARG A 426 18.50 -28.43 8.20
N SER A 427 19.63 -28.94 8.69
CA SER A 427 20.97 -28.48 8.28
C SER A 427 21.31 -28.94 6.86
N SER A 428 20.99 -30.19 6.49
CA SER A 428 21.28 -30.73 5.15
C SER A 428 20.52 -30.00 4.04
N ARG A 429 19.24 -29.63 4.28
CA ARG A 429 18.41 -28.93 3.29
C ARG A 429 18.84 -27.47 3.06
N MET A 430 19.38 -26.80 4.08
CA MET A 430 19.98 -25.47 3.91
C MET A 430 21.32 -25.52 3.18
N GLN A 431 22.06 -26.62 3.27
CA GLN A 431 23.34 -26.78 2.60
C GLN A 431 23.16 -27.04 1.10
N GLU A 432 22.20 -27.89 0.72
CA GLU A 432 21.81 -28.09 -0.68
C GLU A 432 21.27 -26.81 -1.33
N GLN A 433 20.46 -26.01 -0.61
CA GLN A 433 19.97 -24.73 -1.13
C GLN A 433 21.07 -23.67 -1.28
N LYS A 434 22.12 -23.72 -0.45
CA LYS A 434 23.28 -22.83 -0.58
C LYS A 434 24.19 -23.21 -1.75
N GLU A 435 24.32 -24.50 -2.06
CA GLU A 435 25.10 -24.94 -3.22
C GLU A 435 24.36 -24.65 -4.53
N ALA A 436 23.05 -24.90 -4.59
CA ALA A 436 22.23 -24.54 -5.75
C ALA A 436 22.27 -23.03 -6.06
N PHE A 437 22.17 -22.17 -5.03
CA PHE A 437 22.29 -20.72 -5.21
C PHE A 437 23.70 -20.29 -5.68
N LYS A 438 24.73 -21.06 -5.33
CA LYS A 438 26.11 -20.77 -5.74
C LYS A 438 26.35 -21.14 -7.21
N GLU A 439 25.75 -22.24 -7.69
CA GLU A 439 25.76 -22.63 -9.10
C GLU A 439 25.02 -21.60 -9.96
N ASP A 440 23.83 -21.14 -9.55
CA ASP A 440 23.05 -20.13 -10.26
C ASP A 440 23.82 -18.80 -10.42
N VAL A 441 24.53 -18.38 -9.36
CA VAL A 441 25.36 -17.17 -9.38
C VAL A 441 26.59 -17.35 -10.29
N GLU A 442 27.17 -18.55 -10.33
CA GLU A 442 28.32 -18.84 -11.20
C GLU A 442 27.92 -18.88 -12.68
N GLU A 443 26.74 -19.44 -12.99
CA GLU A 443 26.15 -19.43 -14.34
C GLU A 443 25.83 -18.00 -14.81
N LEU A 444 25.24 -17.17 -13.94
CA LEU A 444 24.98 -15.75 -14.22
C LEU A 444 26.28 -14.97 -14.46
N THR A 445 27.31 -15.25 -13.66
CA THR A 445 28.63 -14.61 -13.79
C THR A 445 29.32 -14.99 -15.10
N ASN A 446 29.19 -16.24 -15.53
CA ASN A 446 29.73 -16.72 -16.81
C ASN A 446 28.97 -16.15 -18.02
N SER A 447 27.64 -15.99 -17.92
CA SER A 447 26.82 -15.28 -18.92
C SER A 447 27.23 -13.80 -19.08
N ILE A 448 27.48 -13.10 -17.96
CA ILE A 448 27.93 -11.70 -17.98
C ILE A 448 29.34 -11.58 -18.60
N LYS A 449 30.25 -12.52 -18.31
CA LYS A 449 31.58 -12.58 -18.96
C LYS A 449 31.48 -12.85 -20.47
N GLY A 450 30.53 -13.68 -20.91
CA GLY A 450 30.24 -13.92 -22.33
C GLY A 450 29.77 -12.66 -23.08
N LEU A 451 28.88 -11.90 -22.46
CA LEU A 451 28.41 -10.61 -22.99
C LEU A 451 29.53 -9.56 -23.10
N GLY A 452 30.43 -9.51 -22.10
CA GLY A 452 31.60 -8.61 -22.12
C GLY A 452 32.58 -8.89 -23.27
N ASN A 453 32.75 -10.16 -23.67
CA ASN A 453 33.62 -10.53 -24.79
C ASN A 453 32.98 -10.20 -26.16
N SER A 454 31.66 -10.28 -26.27
CA SER A 454 30.92 -9.90 -27.50
C SER A 454 30.97 -8.38 -27.75
N ILE A 455 30.91 -7.58 -26.68
CA ILE A 455 31.01 -6.10 -26.75
C ILE A 455 32.43 -5.64 -27.14
N LYS A 456 33.48 -6.35 -26.73
CA LYS A 456 34.87 -6.05 -27.13
C LYS A 456 35.18 -6.44 -28.59
N GLY A 457 34.45 -7.39 -29.18
CA GLY A 457 34.57 -7.76 -30.61
C GLY A 457 33.97 -6.71 -31.56
N GLY A 458 32.84 -6.10 -31.18
CA GLY A 458 32.13 -5.11 -32.01
C GLY A 458 32.83 -3.76 -32.14
N PHE A 459 33.65 -3.36 -31.16
CA PHE A 459 34.33 -2.05 -31.16
C PHE A 459 35.56 -1.96 -32.08
N LYS A 460 36.11 -3.08 -32.57
CA LYS A 460 37.24 -3.08 -33.52
C LYS A 460 36.83 -2.86 -34.99
N GLY A 461 35.54 -2.92 -35.32
CA GLY A 461 35.03 -2.77 -36.69
C GLY A 461 34.64 -1.36 -37.12
N LEU A 462 34.51 -0.40 -36.20
CA LEU A 462 33.85 0.89 -36.48
C LEU A 462 34.79 2.10 -36.71
N PHE A 463 36.11 1.93 -36.67
CA PHE A 463 37.08 3.03 -36.89
C PHE A 463 38.00 2.79 -38.09
N ARG A 464 37.45 2.66 -39.31
CA ARG A 464 38.23 2.93 -40.53
C ARG A 464 37.37 3.24 -41.77
N LYS A 465 36.70 4.41 -41.79
CA LYS A 465 36.43 5.18 -43.03
C LYS A 465 35.66 6.47 -42.72
N LYS A 466 36.34 7.62 -42.86
CA LYS A 466 35.92 8.84 -43.59
C LYS A 466 36.57 10.11 -43.01
N SER A 467 37.51 10.64 -43.77
CA SER A 467 37.86 12.06 -43.93
C SER A 467 38.62 12.13 -45.27
N ASN A 468 38.47 13.07 -46.21
CA ASN A 468 37.67 14.28 -46.36
C ASN A 468 37.73 14.64 -47.88
N PRO A 469 36.72 15.23 -48.52
CA PRO A 469 36.87 15.85 -49.84
C PRO A 469 36.95 17.38 -49.72
N THR A 470 38.01 17.99 -50.23
CA THR A 470 38.04 19.38 -50.71
C THR A 470 39.22 19.53 -51.67
N ASN A 471 38.97 19.86 -52.94
CA ASN A 471 39.47 21.12 -53.49
C ASN A 471 38.88 21.45 -54.86
N ASN A 472 38.52 22.73 -54.99
CA ASN A 472 38.31 23.47 -56.23
C ASN A 472 39.59 23.47 -57.07
N ASN A 473 39.50 23.05 -58.33
CA ASN A 473 39.68 23.87 -59.55
C ASN A 473 39.65 22.96 -60.78
#